data_AF-A0A3C1Z649-F1
#
_entry.id   AF-A0A3C1Z649-F1
#
_cell.length_a   1.000
_cell.length_b   1.000
_cell.length_c   1.000
_cell.angle_alpha   90.00
_cell.angle_beta   90.00
_cell.angle_gamma   90.00
#
_symmetry.space_group_name_H-M   'P 1'
#
loop_
_entity.id
_entity.type
_entity.pdbx_description
1 polymer ?
#
loop_
_entity_poly.entity_id
_entity_poly.type
_entity_poly.pdbx_seq_one_letter_code
_entity_poly.pdbx_strand_id
1 'polypeptide(L)'
;MGLTLSLSFLVHSDHRALAADAPAELAIEVTKIALGKEVVITQGKKEWFMRVEVTPENSVVVRQEKEGARYLLDESEVHDRAMTPAEVDAAIADFVNSITTRQKVK
;
A
#
# COMPACT_ATOMS: atom_id res chain seq x y z
N MET A 1 -7.64 23.44 34.53
CA MET A 1 -7.56 23.96 33.15
C MET A 1 -6.11 23.87 32.71
N GLY A 2 -5.78 22.97 31.78
CA GLY A 2 -4.41 22.79 31.29
C GLY A 2 -4.31 21.51 30.46
N LEU A 3 -4.55 21.66 29.16
CA LEU A 3 -4.75 20.62 28.15
C LEU A 3 -3.47 19.78 27.92
N THR A 4 -3.51 18.47 28.17
CA THR A 4 -2.46 17.52 27.74
C THR A 4 -2.66 17.20 26.27
N LEU A 5 -1.83 17.79 25.39
CA LEU A 5 -1.80 17.44 23.97
C LEU A 5 -0.82 16.29 23.76
N SER A 6 -1.31 15.06 23.92
CA SER A 6 -0.57 13.85 23.52
C SER A 6 -0.70 13.66 22.02
N LEU A 7 0.29 14.13 21.25
CA LEU A 7 0.39 13.90 19.82
C LEU A 7 1.19 12.62 19.56
N SER A 8 0.51 11.48 19.57
CA SER A 8 1.09 10.20 19.19
C SER A 8 0.27 9.64 18.04
N PHE A 9 0.72 9.74 16.79
CA PHE A 9 0.47 8.75 15.71
C PHE A 9 1.42 9.02 14.54
N LEU A 10 2.66 8.55 14.66
CA LEU A 10 3.42 8.16 13.49
C LEU A 10 3.63 6.64 13.61
N VAL A 11 2.58 5.88 13.31
CA VAL A 11 2.77 4.48 12.94
C VAL A 11 3.37 4.52 11.53
N HIS A 12 4.69 4.72 11.47
CA HIS A 12 5.45 4.07 10.42
C HIS A 12 5.29 2.59 10.72
N SER A 13 4.46 1.90 9.93
CA SER A 13 4.43 0.45 9.89
C SER A 13 5.81 -0.01 9.41
N ASP A 14 6.77 -0.02 10.33
CA ASP A 14 8.03 -0.73 10.21
C ASP A 14 7.65 -2.21 10.18
N HIS A 15 7.39 -2.73 8.98
CA HIS A 15 7.29 -4.16 8.72
C HIS A 15 8.69 -4.76 8.91
N ARG A 16 9.13 -4.82 10.17
CA ARG A 16 10.24 -5.65 10.62
C ARG A 16 9.73 -7.05 10.84
N ALA A 17 9.48 -7.76 9.74
CA ALA A 17 9.24 -9.20 9.77
C ALA A 17 10.51 -9.91 9.26
N LEU A 18 11.23 -10.53 10.21
CA LEU A 18 12.16 -11.60 9.90
C LEU A 18 11.39 -12.76 9.24
N ALA A 19 11.77 -13.16 8.03
CA ALA A 19 11.53 -14.51 7.48
C ALA A 19 12.46 -14.69 6.28
N ALA A 20 13.57 -15.43 6.45
CA ALA A 20 13.68 -16.85 6.10
C ALA A 20 13.71 -17.08 4.58
N ASP A 21 14.87 -17.57 4.12
CA ASP A 21 15.23 -17.94 2.75
C ASP A 21 14.36 -19.12 2.27
N ALA A 22 13.11 -18.80 1.92
CA ALA A 22 12.25 -19.62 1.09
C ALA A 22 12.31 -19.05 -0.34
N PRO A 23 12.06 -19.83 -1.41
CA PRO A 23 11.77 -19.24 -2.71
C PRO A 23 10.66 -18.21 -2.46
N ALA A 24 10.94 -16.94 -2.78
CA ALA A 24 10.11 -15.84 -2.34
C ALA A 24 8.68 -15.99 -2.88
N GLU A 25 7.81 -16.62 -2.10
CA GLU A 25 6.39 -16.71 -2.36
C GLU A 25 5.83 -15.30 -2.31
N LEU A 26 5.00 -14.96 -3.29
CA LEU A 26 4.43 -13.62 -3.41
C LEU A 26 3.39 -13.45 -2.29
N ALA A 27 3.76 -12.75 -1.23
CA ALA A 27 2.88 -12.44 -0.11
C ALA A 27 2.06 -11.20 -0.47
N ILE A 28 0.73 -11.30 -0.39
CA ILE A 28 -0.19 -10.19 -0.63
C ILE A 28 -0.99 -9.96 0.64
N GLU A 29 -0.81 -8.81 1.26
CA GLU A 29 -1.55 -8.38 2.44
C GLU A 29 -2.47 -7.23 2.04
N VAL A 30 -3.78 -7.44 2.13
CA VAL A 30 -4.79 -6.40 1.85
C VAL A 30 -5.45 -5.99 3.16
N THR A 31 -5.35 -4.72 3.50
CA THR A 31 -5.91 -4.10 4.69
C THR A 31 -7.01 -3.12 4.30
N LYS A 32 -8.19 -3.24 4.90
CA LYS A 32 -9.26 -2.25 4.72
C LYS A 32 -9.00 -1.05 5.64
N ILE A 33 -9.01 0.16 5.09
CA ILE A 33 -8.80 1.40 5.85
C ILE A 33 -9.98 2.36 5.62
N ALA A 34 -10.77 2.68 6.65
CA ALA A 34 -11.92 3.60 6.53
C ALA A 34 -12.80 3.34 5.26
N LEU A 35 -12.82 4.30 4.32
CA LEU A 35 -13.51 4.23 3.02
C LEU A 35 -12.63 3.70 1.88
N GLY A 36 -11.34 3.53 2.13
CA GLY A 36 -10.33 3.08 1.20
C GLY A 36 -9.77 1.67 1.50
N LYS A 37 -8.65 1.35 0.86
CA LYS A 37 -7.93 0.08 1.02
C LYS A 37 -6.43 0.27 0.87
N GLU A 38 -5.68 -0.55 1.56
CA GLU A 38 -4.24 -0.64 1.46
C GLU A 38 -3.85 -2.05 1.06
N VAL A 39 -2.85 -2.19 0.22
CA VAL A 39 -2.28 -3.46 -0.18
C VAL A 39 -0.77 -3.37 -0.13
N VAL A 40 -0.16 -4.38 0.46
CA VAL A 40 1.29 -4.57 0.50
C VAL A 40 1.57 -5.92 -0.14
N ILE A 41 2.39 -5.91 -1.18
CA ILE A 41 2.85 -7.11 -1.88
C ILE A 41 4.34 -7.22 -1.62
N THR A 42 4.77 -8.34 -1.07
CA THR A 42 6.19 -8.56 -0.75
C THR A 42 6.66 -9.83 -1.43
N GLN A 43 7.80 -9.73 -2.12
CA GLN A 43 8.45 -10.86 -2.76
C GLN A 43 9.97 -10.76 -2.59
N GLY A 44 10.49 -11.47 -1.59
CA GLY A 44 11.91 -11.56 -1.32
C GLY A 44 12.46 -10.20 -0.89
N LYS A 45 13.22 -9.53 -1.75
CA LYS A 45 13.73 -8.17 -1.51
C LYS A 45 12.81 -7.08 -2.04
N LYS A 46 11.83 -7.40 -2.90
CA LYS A 46 10.94 -6.42 -3.50
C LYS A 46 9.65 -6.26 -2.68
N GLU A 47 9.16 -5.04 -2.60
CA GLU A 47 7.95 -4.66 -1.88
C GLU A 47 7.20 -3.64 -2.73
N TRP A 48 5.92 -3.90 -2.98
CA TRP A 48 5.02 -2.98 -3.67
C TRP A 48 3.90 -2.61 -2.70
N PHE A 49 3.76 -1.33 -2.47
CA PHE A 49 2.74 -0.78 -1.62
C PHE A 49 1.75 -0.01 -2.48
N MET A 50 0.46 -0.19 -2.24
CA MET A 50 -0.56 0.70 -2.77
C MET A 50 -1.58 1.00 -1.69
N ARG A 51 -1.78 2.28 -1.39
CA ARG A 51 -2.83 2.76 -0.52
C ARG A 51 -3.78 3.62 -1.31
N VAL A 52 -5.06 3.31 -1.24
CA VAL A 52 -6.14 4.17 -1.71
C VAL A 52 -6.85 4.67 -0.48
N GLU A 53 -6.66 5.94 -0.15
CA GLU A 53 -7.40 6.64 0.89
C GLU A 53 -8.56 7.40 0.25
N VAL A 54 -9.77 7.16 0.74
CA VAL A 54 -10.97 7.84 0.25
C VAL A 54 -11.49 8.72 1.37
N THR A 55 -11.66 10.01 1.07
CA THR A 55 -12.35 10.97 1.93
C THR A 55 -13.65 11.41 1.24
N PRO A 56 -14.58 12.05 1.97
CA PRO A 56 -15.77 12.63 1.36
C PRO A 56 -15.46 13.74 0.34
N GLU A 57 -14.30 14.38 0.46
CA GLU A 57 -13.90 15.56 -0.31
C GLU A 57 -13.04 15.19 -1.53
N ASN A 58 -12.16 14.20 -1.40
CA ASN A 58 -11.21 13.78 -2.42
C ASN A 58 -10.78 12.32 -2.22
N SER A 59 -9.93 11.80 -3.09
CA SER A 59 -9.28 10.50 -2.89
C SER A 59 -7.81 10.58 -3.21
N VAL A 60 -7.00 9.86 -2.46
CA VAL A 60 -5.56 9.85 -2.60
C VAL A 60 -5.10 8.41 -2.80
N VAL A 61 -4.45 8.17 -3.92
CA VAL A 61 -3.87 6.89 -4.30
C VAL A 61 -2.36 7.02 -4.22
N VAL A 62 -1.75 6.34 -3.26
CA VAL A 62 -0.30 6.25 -3.11
C VAL A 62 0.16 4.88 -3.62
N ARG A 63 1.18 4.85 -4.46
CA ARG A 63 1.84 3.65 -4.97
C ARG A 63 3.33 3.78 -4.70
N GLN A 64 3.93 2.78 -4.06
CA GLN A 64 5.37 2.75 -3.82
C GLN A 64 5.93 1.40 -4.25
N GLU A 65 7.11 1.40 -4.83
CA GLU A 65 7.90 0.21 -5.10
C GLU A 65 9.26 0.36 -4.43
N LYS A 66 9.67 -0.66 -3.70
CA LYS A 66 10.93 -0.74 -2.98
C LYS A 66 11.62 -2.07 -3.32
N GLU A 67 12.93 -2.03 -3.41
CA GLU A 67 13.78 -3.22 -3.49
C GLU A 67 14.92 -3.12 -2.47
N GLY A 68 14.85 -3.93 -1.42
CA GLY A 68 15.77 -3.94 -0.30
C GLY A 68 15.71 -2.61 0.46
N ALA A 69 16.79 -1.84 0.38
CA ALA A 69 16.92 -0.53 1.03
C ALA A 69 16.66 0.65 0.05
N ARG A 70 16.30 0.37 -1.21
CA ARG A 70 16.13 1.39 -2.25
C ARG A 70 14.67 1.51 -2.65
N TYR A 71 14.14 2.72 -2.59
CA TYR A 71 12.87 3.05 -3.24
C TYR A 71 13.10 3.16 -4.75
N LEU A 72 12.36 2.36 -5.50
CA LEU A 72 12.36 2.35 -6.96
C LEU A 72 11.29 3.29 -7.51
N LEU A 73 10.16 3.38 -6.82
CA LEU A 73 9.02 4.21 -7.22
C LEU A 73 8.31 4.76 -5.97
N ASP A 74 7.90 6.01 -6.05
CA ASP A 74 7.05 6.69 -5.08
C ASP A 74 6.14 7.63 -5.86
N GLU A 75 4.88 7.25 -6.03
CA GLU A 75 3.89 8.00 -6.78
C GLU A 75 2.65 8.21 -5.91
N SER A 76 2.17 9.46 -5.86
CA SER A 76 0.90 9.79 -5.24
C SER A 76 0.01 10.52 -6.23
N GLU A 77 -1.18 9.99 -6.45
CA GLU A 77 -2.22 10.54 -7.29
C GLU A 77 -3.36 11.05 -6.40
N VAL A 78 -3.76 12.30 -6.60
CA VAL A 78 -4.91 12.89 -5.89
C VAL A 78 -6.04 13.06 -6.89
N HIS A 79 -7.21 12.53 -6.55
CA HIS A 79 -8.44 12.72 -7.28
C HIS A 79 -9.27 13.82 -6.62
N ASP A 80 -9.77 14.77 -7.42
CA ASP A 80 -10.69 15.85 -6.97
C ASP A 80 -12.09 15.35 -6.54
N ARG A 81 -12.30 14.03 -6.49
CA ARG A 81 -13.57 13.41 -6.09
C ARG A 81 -13.31 12.18 -5.22
N ALA A 82 -14.30 11.85 -4.40
CA ALA A 82 -14.32 10.56 -3.70
C ALA A 82 -14.45 9.40 -4.69
N MET A 83 -13.50 8.45 -4.67
CA MET A 83 -13.61 7.20 -5.40
C MET A 83 -14.68 6.32 -4.76
N THR A 84 -15.47 5.64 -5.58
CA THR A 84 -16.44 4.67 -5.08
C THR A 84 -15.73 3.42 -4.57
N PRO A 85 -16.33 2.66 -3.63
CA PRO A 85 -15.73 1.42 -3.14
C PRO A 85 -15.41 0.40 -4.24
N ALA A 86 -16.19 0.39 -5.32
CA ALA A 86 -15.96 -0.46 -6.49
C ALA A 86 -14.73 -0.01 -7.30
N GLU A 87 -14.52 1.30 -7.46
CA GLU A 87 -13.31 1.84 -8.10
C GLU A 87 -12.07 1.52 -7.26
N VAL A 88 -12.15 1.65 -5.93
CA VAL A 88 -11.05 1.26 -5.02
C VAL A 88 -10.71 -0.21 -5.18
N ASP A 89 -11.73 -1.09 -5.17
CA ASP A 89 -11.51 -2.53 -5.31
C ASP A 89 -10.90 -2.89 -6.67
N ALA A 90 -11.39 -2.27 -7.74
CA ALA A 90 -10.85 -2.43 -9.08
C ALA A 90 -9.39 -1.96 -9.18
N ALA A 91 -9.04 -0.83 -8.56
CA ALA A 91 -7.68 -0.30 -8.56
C ALA A 91 -6.71 -1.22 -7.80
N ILE A 92 -7.12 -1.76 -6.65
CA ILE A 92 -6.32 -2.73 -5.87
C ILE A 92 -6.16 -4.04 -6.66
N ALA A 93 -7.23 -4.54 -7.26
CA ALA A 93 -7.20 -5.77 -8.05
C ALA A 93 -6.30 -5.62 -9.29
N ASP A 94 -6.38 -4.50 -10.00
CA ASP A 94 -5.52 -4.17 -11.13
C ASP A 94 -4.05 -4.13 -10.72
N PHE A 95 -3.73 -3.48 -9.60
CA PHE A 95 -2.38 -3.42 -9.06
C PHE A 95 -1.81 -4.80 -8.74
N VAL A 96 -2.55 -5.61 -7.96
CA VAL A 96 -2.15 -6.98 -7.63
C VAL A 96 -1.95 -7.82 -8.89
N ASN A 97 -2.84 -7.68 -9.88
CA ASN A 97 -2.74 -8.39 -11.16
C ASN A 97 -1.50 -7.94 -11.94
N SER A 98 -1.23 -6.65 -12.00
CA SER A 98 -0.05 -6.07 -12.66
C SER A 98 1.24 -6.62 -12.07
N ILE A 99 1.36 -6.65 -10.73
CA ILE A 99 2.55 -7.21 -10.06
C ILE A 99 2.64 -8.72 -10.30
N THR A 100 1.55 -9.46 -10.12
CA THR A 100 1.54 -10.92 -10.35
C THR A 100 1.95 -11.27 -11.78
N THR A 101 1.45 -10.53 -12.76
CA THR A 101 1.80 -10.70 -14.18
C THR A 101 3.27 -10.37 -14.41
N ARG A 102 3.78 -9.25 -13.88
CA ARG A 102 5.22 -8.90 -13.97
C ARG A 102 6.13 -9.99 -13.41
N GLN A 103 5.70 -10.69 -12.35
CA GLN A 103 6.49 -11.78 -11.77
C GLN A 103 6.39 -13.11 -12.51
N LYS A 104 5.29 -13.37 -13.22
CA LYS A 104 5.15 -14.60 -14.05
C LYS A 104 5.91 -14.55 -15.37
N VAL A 105 6.22 -13.35 -15.87
CA VAL A 105 6.88 -13.14 -17.16
C VAL A 105 8.42 -13.13 -17.05
N LYS A 106 8.95 -13.30 -15.83
CA LYS A 106 10.39 -13.41 -15.54
C LYS A 106 10.85 -14.87 -15.51
#